data_AF-A0A7X7Y7S2-F1
#
_entry.id   AF-A0A7X7Y7S2-F1
#
_cell.length_a   1.000
_cell.length_b   1.000
_cell.length_c   1.000
_cell.angle_alpha   90.00
_cell.angle_beta   90.00
_cell.angle_gamma   90.00
#
_symmetry.space_group_name_H-M   'P 1'
#
loop_
_entity.id
_entity.type
_entity.pdbx_description
1 polymer ?
#
loop_
_entity_poly.entity_id
_entity_poly.type
_entity_poly.pdbx_seq_one_letter_code
_entity_poly.pdbx_strand_id
1 'polypeptide(L)' 'VNIATMQVGRETIGGKAIMMLTIDRPLTDEELEQVRALEGFDRVVTVDL' A
#
# COMPACT_ATOMS: atom_id res chain seq x y z
N VAL A 1 6.87 -1.70 11.57
CA VAL A 1 7.10 -2.17 10.19
C VAL A 1 7.86 -1.09 9.49
N ASN A 2 9.06 -1.38 8.96
CA ASN A 2 9.80 -0.37 8.21
C ASN A 2 9.48 -0.51 6.72
N ILE A 3 9.48 0.62 6.01
CA ILE A 3 9.29 0.67 4.56
C ILE A 3 10.67 0.64 3.92
N ALA A 4 11.00 -0.46 3.24
CA ALA A 4 12.24 -0.59 2.49
C ALA A 4 12.20 0.23 1.19
N THR A 5 11.06 0.18 0.49
CA THR A 5 10.86 0.90 -0.77
C THR A 5 9.42 1.41 -0.85
N MET A 6 9.25 2.63 -1.36
CA MET A 6 7.97 3.24 -1.67
C MET A 6 7.98 3.79 -3.09
N GLN A 7 7.03 3.37 -3.92
CA GLN A 7 6.84 3.88 -5.27
C GLN A 7 5.40 4.34 -5.43
N VAL A 8 5.19 5.48 -6.09
CA VAL A 8 3.86 6.00 -6.41
C VAL A 8 3.81 6.35 -7.89
N GLY A 9 3.00 5.60 -8.63
CA GLY A 9 2.62 5.94 -9.99
C GLY A 9 1.32 6.74 -9.97
N ARG A 10 1.22 7.77 -10.81
CA ARG A 10 -0.01 8.55 -10.99
C ARG A 10 -0.36 8.60 -12.46
N GLU A 11 -1.65 8.49 -12.77
CA GLU A 11 -2.13 8.65 -14.14
C GLU A 11 -2.01 10.11 -14.59
N THR A 12 -2.45 11.04 -13.73
CA THR A 12 -2.37 12.50 -13.93
C THR A 12 -2.17 13.22 -12.59
N ILE A 13 -1.81 14.50 -12.64
CA ILE A 13 -1.73 15.34 -11.43
C ILE A 13 -3.13 15.44 -10.80
N GLY A 14 -3.26 15.01 -9.54
CA GLY A 14 -4.53 14.97 -8.82
C GLY A 14 -5.47 13.82 -9.21
N GLY A 15 -5.08 12.98 -10.17
CA GLY A 15 -5.83 11.80 -10.58
C GLY A 15 -5.53 10.57 -9.73
N LYS A 16 -5.95 9.40 -10.23
CA LYS A 16 -5.72 8.11 -9.58
C LYS A 16 -4.23 7.83 -9.44
N ALA A 17 -3.90 7.18 -8.33
CA ALA A 17 -2.55 6.77 -8.01
C ALA A 17 -2.52 5.30 -7.60
N ILE A 18 -1.40 4.64 -7.91
CA ILE A 18 -1.07 3.31 -7.38
C ILE A 18 0.20 3.47 -6.57
N MET A 19 0.18 2.96 -5.35
CA MET A 19 1.33 2.92 -4.45
C MET A 19 1.79 1.47 -4.28
N MET A 20 3.08 1.23 -4.44
CA MET A 20 3.73 -0.02 -4.07
C MET A 20 4.64 0.22 -2.88
N LEU A 21 4.47 -0.60 -1.83
CA LEU A 21 5.27 -0.59 -0.63
C LEU A 21 5.94 -1.95 -0.48
N THR A 22 7.25 -1.94 -0.25
CA THR A 22 7.99 -3.12 0.20
C THR A 22 8.37 -2.89 1.65
N ILE A 23 8.06 -3.86 2.50
CA ILE A 23 8.28 -3.80 3.94
C ILE A 23 9.20 -4.92 4.39
N ASP A 24 9.87 -4.71 5.52
CA ASP A 24 10.91 -5.60 6.06
C ASP A 24 10.38 -6.89 6.69
N ARG A 25 9.07 -6.98 6.93
CA ARG A 25 8.38 -8.18 7.41
C ARG A 25 6.95 -8.24 6.85
N PRO A 26 6.33 -9.43 6.76
CA PRO A 26 4.91 -9.54 6.45
C PRO A 26 4.05 -8.84 7.50
N LEU A 27 2.92 -8.30 7.06
CA LEU A 27 1.86 -7.80 7.94
C LEU A 27 1.05 -8.97 8.48
N THR A 28 0.52 -8.82 9.70
CA THR A 28 -0.55 -9.68 10.18
C THR A 28 -1.87 -9.34 9.46
N ASP A 29 -2.85 -10.25 9.53
CA ASP A 29 -4.18 -9.99 8.96
C ASP A 29 -4.83 -8.74 9.58
N GLU A 30 -4.67 -8.53 10.89
CA GLU A 30 -5.18 -7.35 11.59
C GLU A 30 -4.52 -6.06 11.09
N GLU A 31 -3.19 -6.05 10.93
CA GLU A 31 -2.46 -4.90 10.39
C GLU A 31 -2.90 -4.60 8.94
N LEU A 32 -3.15 -5.63 8.13
CA LEU A 32 -3.62 -5.47 6.75
C LEU A 32 -5.04 -4.90 6.69
N GLU A 33 -5.93 -5.33 7.56
CA GLU A 33 -7.30 -4.79 7.66
C GLU A 33 -7.29 -3.32 8.10
N GLN A 34 -6.40 -2.93 9.02
CA GLN A 34 -6.22 -1.53 9.39
C GLN A 34 -5.79 -0.67 8.20
N VAL A 35 -4.88 -1.17 7.36
CA VAL A 35 -4.45 -0.46 6.14
C VAL A 35 -5.59 -0.37 5.12
N ARG A 36 -6.40 -1.42 4.96
CA ARG A 36 -7.59 -1.42 4.09
C ARG A 36 -8.66 -0.43 4.55
N ALA A 37 -8.74 -0.14 5.84
CA ALA A 37 -9.71 0.79 6.42
C ALA A 37 -9.27 2.27 6.35
N LEU A 38 -8.03 2.56 5.94
CA LEU A 38 -7.53 3.93 5.81
C LEU A 38 -8.30 4.69 4.71
N GLU A 39 -8.80 5.88 5.05
CA GLU A 39 -9.48 6.74 4.10
C GLU A 39 -8.54 7.12 2.94
N GLY A 40 -9.08 7.09 1.72
CA GLY A 40 -8.34 7.45 0.50
C GLY A 40 -7.65 6.29 -0.21
N PHE A 41 -7.72 5.05 0.30
CA PHE A 41 -7.32 3.86 -0.44
C PHE A 41 -8.55 3.11 -1.00
N ASP A 42 -8.64 3.00 -2.32
CA ASP A 42 -9.73 2.27 -2.96
C ASP A 42 -9.56 0.74 -2.87
N ARG A 43 -8.31 0.26 -2.93
CA ARG A 43 -7.98 -1.16 -2.94
C ARG A 43 -6.55 -1.40 -2.45
N VAL A 44 -6.38 -2.35 -1.52
CA VAL A 44 -5.09 -2.79 -1.00
C VAL A 44 -4.93 -4.29 -1.22
N VAL A 45 -3.84 -4.68 -1.88
CA VAL A 45 -3.53 -6.08 -2.23
C VAL A 45 -2.12 -6.40 -1.79
N THR A 46 -1.94 -7.53 -1.12
CA THR A 46 -0.62 -8.08 -0.79
C THR A 46 -0.08 -8.80 -2.02
N VAL A 47 1.20 -8.56 -2.34
CA VAL A 47 1.90 -9.22 -3.44
C VAL A 47 3.10 -9.96 -2.85
N ASP A 48 3.11 -11.28 -2.97
CA ASP A 48 4.26 -12.11 -2.65
C ASP A 48 5.14 -12.20 -3.91
N LEU A 49 6.39 -11.75 -3.79
CA LEU A 49 7.40 -11.76 -4.85
C LEU A 49 8.40 -12.90 -4.66
#